data_AF-A0A7X0GES8-F1
#
_entry.id   AF-A0A7X0GES8-F1
#
_cell.length_a   1.000
_cell.length_b   1.000
_cell.length_c   1.000
_cell.angle_alpha   90.00
_cell.angle_beta   90.00
_cell.angle_gamma   90.00
#
_symmetry.space_group_name_H-M   'P 1'
#
loop_
_entity.id
_entity.type
_entity.pdbx_description
1 polymer ?
#
loop_
_entity_poly.entity_id
_entity_poly.type
_entity_poly.pdbx_seq_one_letter_code
_entity_poly.pdbx_strand_id
1 'polypeptide(L)'
;MKNMPRLLLATLVASTLALSGCAFQLPTAQGTQSAQKTQSAQGKQQSSAAPTPTQSSEPSAGPSSTDGLYGAFGSMNEACVSVSATWLSISLLPLASLAGGNPDDVKKAQDELAKMQGKVPDELKPHFAKLKAFIDSAGSDYSKYGTGEFEALSKPIEDWVNKNCK
;
A
#
# COMPACT_ATOMS: atom_id res chain seq x y z
N MET A 1 -1.35 61.91 8.33
CA MET A 1 -0.85 61.85 6.94
C MET A 1 0.67 61.92 6.94
N LYS A 2 1.39 60.82 6.73
CA LYS A 2 2.67 60.80 5.99
C LYS A 2 3.12 59.35 5.83
N ASN A 3 2.75 58.81 4.70
CA ASN A 3 3.14 57.51 4.22
C ASN A 3 4.62 57.64 3.81
N MET A 4 5.48 56.68 4.14
CA MET A 4 6.81 56.60 3.55
C MET A 4 7.11 55.20 3.01
N PRO A 5 7.85 55.15 1.89
CA PRO A 5 7.75 54.09 0.90
C PRO A 5 8.90 53.10 1.04
N ARG A 6 8.63 51.83 0.77
CA ARG A 6 9.67 50.87 0.36
C ARG A 6 9.09 49.97 -0.72
N LEU A 7 9.00 50.55 -1.92
CA LEU A 7 8.90 49.83 -3.17
C LEU A 7 10.31 49.79 -3.75
N LEU A 8 10.89 48.60 -3.85
CA LEU A 8 11.55 48.05 -5.04
C LEU A 8 12.47 46.87 -4.68
N LEU A 9 12.46 45.87 -5.58
CA LEU A 9 13.34 44.71 -5.73
C LEU A 9 13.04 43.52 -4.79
N ALA A 10 12.86 42.27 -5.24
CA ALA A 10 13.17 41.65 -6.52
C ALA A 10 12.48 40.28 -6.66
N THR A 11 12.33 39.88 -7.93
CA THR A 11 12.38 38.51 -8.47
C THR A 11 11.29 37.50 -8.10
N LEU A 12 10.31 37.43 -9.01
CA LEU A 12 9.66 36.21 -9.46
C LEU A 12 10.66 35.03 -9.55
N VAL A 13 10.34 33.92 -8.89
CA VAL A 13 10.79 32.60 -9.33
C VAL A 13 9.53 31.79 -9.62
N ALA A 14 9.22 31.68 -10.90
CA ALA A 14 8.28 30.71 -11.42
C ALA A 14 8.92 29.32 -11.27
N SER A 15 8.26 28.41 -10.58
CA SER A 15 8.50 26.97 -10.71
C SER A 15 7.15 26.31 -10.97
N THR A 16 6.87 26.13 -12.25
CA THR A 16 5.76 25.34 -12.75
C THR A 16 5.99 23.88 -12.36
N LEU A 17 5.24 23.37 -11.37
CA LEU A 17 5.09 21.93 -11.20
C LEU A 17 4.16 21.41 -12.30
N ALA A 18 4.74 21.06 -13.43
CA ALA A 18 4.10 20.14 -14.36
C ALA A 18 4.24 18.73 -13.78
N LEU A 19 3.28 18.34 -12.92
CA LEU A 19 3.06 16.93 -12.62
C LEU A 19 2.49 16.29 -13.89
N SER A 20 3.36 15.71 -14.70
CA SER A 20 2.99 14.78 -15.76
C SER A 20 2.38 13.54 -15.09
N GLY A 21 1.08 13.58 -14.84
CA GLY A 21 0.30 12.39 -14.51
C GLY A 21 0.41 11.42 -15.68
N CYS A 22 0.94 10.23 -15.41
CA CYS A 22 0.79 9.09 -16.31
C CYS A 22 -0.71 8.85 -16.49
N ALA A 23 -1.16 9.05 -17.74
CA ALA A 23 -2.51 8.76 -18.18
C ALA A 23 -2.83 7.28 -17.93
N PHE A 24 -3.76 7.01 -17.01
CA PHE A 24 -4.56 5.79 -17.08
C PHE A 24 -5.47 5.94 -18.30
N GLN A 25 -5.11 5.23 -19.37
CA GLN A 25 -5.99 5.03 -20.51
C GLN A 25 -7.12 4.10 -20.07
N LEU A 26 -8.30 4.65 -19.79
CA LEU A 26 -9.54 3.86 -19.77
C LEU A 26 -9.92 3.55 -21.23
N PRO A 27 -10.15 2.28 -21.59
CA PRO A 27 -10.82 1.97 -22.84
C PRO A 27 -12.28 2.45 -22.74
N THR A 28 -12.60 3.50 -23.51
CA THR A 28 -13.97 3.86 -23.85
C THR A 28 -14.60 2.73 -24.64
N ALA A 29 -15.53 2.01 -24.03
CA ALA A 29 -16.49 1.19 -24.74
C ALA A 29 -17.59 2.12 -25.31
N GLN A 30 -17.39 2.59 -26.54
CA GLN A 30 -18.46 3.18 -27.35
C GLN A 30 -18.97 2.13 -28.34
N GLY A 31 -20.22 1.74 -28.17
CA GLY A 31 -20.91 0.75 -29.00
C GLY A 31 -22.41 0.81 -28.78
N THR A 32 -22.98 1.91 -29.25
CA THR A 32 -24.39 2.30 -29.38
C THR A 32 -25.33 1.17 -29.85
N GLN A 33 -26.53 1.03 -29.25
CA GLN A 33 -27.86 1.21 -29.88
C GLN A 33 -28.99 0.37 -29.25
N SER A 34 -30.11 1.09 -29.06
CA SER A 34 -31.51 0.65 -29.16
C SER A 34 -32.17 -0.04 -27.97
N ALA A 35 -32.86 0.79 -27.19
CA ALA A 35 -34.12 0.42 -26.57
C ALA A 35 -35.19 0.20 -27.66
N GLN A 36 -35.75 -1.02 -27.76
CA GLN A 36 -37.10 -1.21 -28.29
C GLN A 36 -37.73 -2.51 -27.76
N LYS A 37 -38.84 -2.32 -27.03
CA LYS A 37 -40.06 -3.14 -26.87
C LYS A 37 -40.01 -4.68 -26.88
N THR A 38 -40.53 -5.21 -25.77
CA THR A 38 -41.60 -6.23 -25.63
C THR A 38 -41.40 -7.66 -26.15
N GLN A 39 -41.72 -8.58 -25.24
CA GLN A 39 -42.61 -9.74 -25.40
C GLN A 39 -41.99 -11.15 -25.46
N SER A 40 -42.74 -12.03 -24.79
CA SER A 40 -42.50 -13.39 -24.36
C SER A 40 -42.21 -14.45 -25.44
N ALA A 41 -41.76 -15.60 -24.93
CA ALA A 41 -42.02 -16.97 -25.37
C ALA A 41 -40.96 -17.68 -26.24
N GLN A 42 -40.32 -18.67 -25.59
CA GLN A 42 -40.23 -20.09 -26.00
C GLN A 42 -39.81 -20.42 -27.44
N GLY A 43 -38.61 -21.00 -27.60
CA GLY A 43 -38.17 -21.59 -28.85
C GLY A 43 -36.90 -22.44 -28.73
N LYS A 44 -37.01 -23.70 -29.12
CA LYS A 44 -36.07 -24.83 -29.12
C LYS A 44 -34.81 -24.67 -30.00
N GLN A 45 -33.81 -25.54 -29.71
CA GLN A 45 -32.83 -26.19 -30.63
C GLN A 45 -31.69 -25.29 -31.17
N GLN A 46 -30.41 -25.70 -31.37
CA GLN A 46 -29.73 -27.00 -31.44
C GLN A 46 -28.19 -26.80 -31.60
N SER A 47 -27.41 -27.76 -31.07
CA SER A 47 -26.01 -28.19 -31.34
C SER A 47 -24.91 -27.23 -31.87
N SER A 48 -23.77 -27.17 -31.17
CA SER A 48 -22.46 -27.66 -31.69
C SER A 48 -21.35 -27.61 -30.62
N ALA A 49 -20.31 -28.42 -30.79
CA ALA A 49 -19.36 -28.90 -29.77
C ALA A 49 -18.04 -28.09 -29.59
N ALA A 50 -17.48 -28.23 -28.38
CA ALA A 50 -16.06 -28.18 -27.94
C ALA A 50 -15.27 -26.84 -27.95
N PRO A 51 -14.17 -26.68 -27.16
CA PRO A 51 -13.69 -27.42 -25.98
C PRO A 51 -13.55 -26.54 -24.71
N THR A 52 -13.56 -27.17 -23.54
CA THR A 52 -13.15 -26.59 -22.25
C THR A 52 -11.61 -26.54 -22.14
N PRO A 53 -10.97 -25.39 -21.84
CA PRO A 53 -9.62 -25.42 -21.30
C PRO A 53 -9.73 -25.70 -19.80
N THR A 54 -9.39 -26.93 -19.42
CA THR A 54 -8.99 -27.25 -18.05
C THR A 54 -7.66 -26.53 -17.80
N GLN A 55 -7.67 -25.37 -17.15
CA GLN A 55 -6.50 -24.91 -16.41
C GLN A 55 -6.56 -25.52 -15.01
N SER A 56 -6.09 -26.75 -14.91
CA SER A 56 -5.47 -27.21 -13.67
C SER A 56 -4.12 -26.52 -13.57
N SER A 57 -4.09 -25.39 -12.88
CA SER A 57 -2.86 -24.87 -12.31
C SER A 57 -2.76 -25.42 -10.90
N GLU A 58 -2.33 -26.68 -10.81
CA GLU A 58 -1.80 -27.26 -9.59
C GLU A 58 -0.44 -26.62 -9.34
N PRO A 59 -0.20 -25.91 -8.22
CA PRO A 59 1.16 -25.55 -7.86
C PRO A 59 1.85 -26.83 -7.38
N SER A 60 2.68 -27.40 -8.25
CA SER A 60 3.67 -28.40 -7.88
C SER A 60 4.53 -27.84 -6.74
N ALA A 61 4.30 -28.36 -5.54
CA ALA A 61 5.17 -28.18 -4.39
C ALA A 61 6.48 -28.91 -4.66
N GLY A 62 7.51 -28.16 -5.05
CA GLY A 62 8.91 -28.55 -4.93
C GLY A 62 9.56 -27.65 -3.89
N PRO A 63 10.39 -28.18 -2.96
CA PRO A 63 11.01 -27.37 -1.93
C PRO A 63 12.13 -26.53 -2.54
N SER A 64 11.78 -25.36 -3.05
CA SER A 64 12.76 -24.32 -3.36
C SER A 64 13.14 -23.64 -2.05
N SER A 65 14.44 -23.54 -1.77
CA SER A 65 15.04 -23.11 -0.50
C SER A 65 14.79 -21.63 -0.12
N THR A 66 13.70 -21.05 -0.60
CA THR A 66 13.26 -19.67 -0.38
C THR A 66 11.96 -19.57 0.42
N ASP A 67 11.41 -20.69 0.88
CA ASP A 67 10.05 -20.85 1.46
C ASP A 67 9.70 -19.94 2.66
N GLY A 68 10.66 -19.18 3.20
CA GLY A 68 10.43 -18.17 4.23
C GLY A 68 11.02 -16.79 3.93
N LEU A 69 11.76 -16.62 2.84
CA LEU A 69 12.52 -15.39 2.54
C LEU A 69 11.61 -14.21 2.18
N TYR A 70 10.55 -14.48 1.43
CA TYR A 70 9.57 -13.48 1.02
C TYR A 70 8.19 -13.76 1.62
N GLY A 71 8.08 -14.64 2.63
CA GLY A 71 6.81 -14.95 3.30
C GLY A 71 5.73 -15.42 2.33
N ALA A 72 4.50 -14.93 2.51
CA ALA A 72 3.36 -15.30 1.66
C ALA A 72 3.25 -14.46 0.36
N PHE A 73 4.26 -13.66 0.04
CA PHE A 73 4.29 -12.87 -1.20
C PHE A 73 4.67 -13.75 -2.40
N GLY A 74 4.26 -13.38 -3.62
CA GLY A 74 4.60 -14.14 -4.82
C GLY A 74 6.05 -13.98 -5.28
N SER A 75 6.76 -12.98 -4.76
CA SER A 75 8.16 -12.69 -5.09
C SER A 75 8.84 -11.80 -4.05
N MET A 76 10.18 -11.71 -4.10
CA MET A 76 10.94 -10.76 -3.27
C MET A 76 10.57 -9.30 -3.57
N ASN A 77 10.32 -8.93 -4.83
CA ASN A 77 9.89 -7.58 -5.18
C ASN A 77 8.56 -7.22 -4.52
N GLU A 78 7.59 -8.14 -4.53
CA GLU A 78 6.30 -7.93 -3.89
C GLU A 78 6.43 -7.83 -2.37
N ALA A 79 7.26 -8.67 -1.76
CA ALA A 79 7.59 -8.57 -0.33
C ALA A 79 8.24 -7.23 0.00
N CYS A 80 9.22 -6.80 -0.80
CA CYS A 80 9.89 -5.53 -0.63
C CYS A 80 8.93 -4.36 -0.70
N VAL A 81 8.10 -4.27 -1.74
CA VAL A 81 7.12 -3.18 -1.87
C VAL A 81 6.17 -3.17 -0.67
N SER A 82 5.63 -4.32 -0.29
CA SER A 82 4.64 -4.43 0.78
C SER A 82 5.24 -4.09 2.15
N VAL A 83 6.36 -4.71 2.51
CA VAL A 83 7.03 -4.49 3.79
C VAL A 83 7.54 -3.05 3.90
N SER A 84 8.12 -2.49 2.84
CA SER A 84 8.61 -1.10 2.84
C SER A 84 7.47 -0.10 2.96
N ALA A 85 6.34 -0.31 2.27
CA ALA A 85 5.19 0.58 2.35
C ALA A 85 4.54 0.56 3.74
N THR A 86 4.41 -0.63 4.33
CA THR A 86 3.93 -0.76 5.71
C THR A 86 4.89 -0.13 6.69
N TRP A 87 6.21 -0.40 6.57
CA TRP A 87 7.21 0.24 7.43
C TRP A 87 7.10 1.76 7.31
N LEU A 88 7.19 2.32 6.10
CA LEU A 88 7.10 3.77 5.89
C LEU A 88 5.83 4.37 6.52
N SER A 89 4.68 3.71 6.38
CA SER A 89 3.42 4.18 6.99
C SER A 89 3.52 4.26 8.52
N ILE A 90 4.21 3.32 9.15
CA ILE A 90 4.44 3.29 10.59
C ILE A 90 5.52 4.32 10.99
N SER A 91 6.57 4.50 10.19
CA SER A 91 7.66 5.46 10.42
C SER A 91 7.18 6.91 10.51
N LEU A 92 5.97 7.19 10.02
CA LEU A 92 5.35 8.52 10.07
C LEU A 92 4.69 8.82 11.42
N LEU A 93 4.41 7.82 12.26
CA LEU A 93 3.76 8.05 13.57
C LEU A 93 4.53 9.03 14.49
N PRO A 94 5.87 8.99 14.59
CA PRO A 94 6.62 10.00 15.33
C PRO A 94 6.48 11.41 14.74
N LEU A 95 6.30 11.53 13.42
CA LEU A 95 6.08 12.84 12.78
C LEU A 95 4.65 13.35 13.00
N ALA A 96 3.66 12.44 13.08
CA ALA A 96 2.28 12.81 13.38
C ALA A 96 2.17 13.55 14.73
N SER A 97 3.03 13.25 15.70
CA SER A 97 3.09 13.98 16.97
C SER A 97 3.45 15.45 16.79
N LEU A 98 4.36 15.77 15.86
CA LEU A 98 4.78 17.14 15.55
C LEU A 98 3.67 17.96 14.87
N ALA A 99 2.78 17.28 14.16
CA ALA A 99 1.61 17.88 13.50
C ALA A 99 0.38 18.02 14.43
N GLY A 100 0.52 17.72 15.73
CA GLY A 100 -0.56 17.77 16.70
C GLY A 100 -1.33 16.46 16.91
N GLY A 101 -0.93 15.38 16.24
CA GLY A 101 -1.52 14.05 16.34
C GLY A 101 -2.87 13.91 15.63
N ASN A 102 -3.03 12.87 14.81
CA ASN A 102 -4.32 12.52 14.20
C ASN A 102 -4.62 11.03 14.42
N PRO A 103 -5.70 10.66 15.16
CA PRO A 103 -6.02 9.26 15.47
C PRO A 103 -6.17 8.36 14.24
N ASP A 104 -6.52 8.94 13.08
CA ASP A 104 -6.56 8.21 11.82
C ASP A 104 -5.18 7.68 11.38
N ASP A 105 -4.08 8.34 11.76
CA ASP A 105 -2.71 7.88 11.46
C ASP A 105 -2.38 6.60 12.24
N VAL A 106 -2.73 6.56 13.53
CA VAL A 106 -2.55 5.37 14.37
C VAL A 106 -3.41 4.23 13.86
N LYS A 107 -4.68 4.53 13.55
CA LYS A 107 -5.60 3.54 12.98
C LYS A 107 -5.07 2.97 11.67
N LYS A 108 -4.58 3.84 10.77
CA LYS A 108 -3.96 3.41 9.51
C LYS A 108 -2.76 2.51 9.76
N ALA A 109 -1.86 2.86 10.68
CA ALA A 109 -0.71 2.03 11.01
C ALA A 109 -1.12 0.65 11.55
N GLN A 110 -2.14 0.59 12.40
CA GLN A 110 -2.70 -0.66 12.92
C GLN A 110 -3.33 -1.51 11.81
N ASP A 111 -4.10 -0.89 10.91
CA ASP A 111 -4.73 -1.54 9.76
C ASP A 111 -3.67 -2.09 8.77
N GLU A 112 -2.61 -1.35 8.49
CA GLU A 112 -1.49 -1.81 7.65
C GLU A 112 -0.74 -2.98 8.31
N LEU A 113 -0.47 -2.92 9.61
CA LEU A 113 0.14 -4.04 10.35
C LEU A 113 -0.74 -5.29 10.36
N ALA A 114 -2.06 -5.12 10.49
CA ALA A 114 -3.00 -6.23 10.44
C ALA A 114 -3.03 -6.91 9.06
N LYS A 115 -2.96 -6.13 7.97
CA LYS A 115 -2.89 -6.67 6.59
C LYS A 115 -1.64 -7.51 6.33
N MET A 116 -0.56 -7.23 7.06
CA MET A 116 0.74 -7.89 6.96
C MET A 116 0.86 -9.12 7.86
N GLN A 117 -0.08 -9.32 8.79
CA GLN A 117 -0.06 -10.47 9.69
C GLN A 117 -0.13 -11.78 8.90
N GLY A 118 0.81 -12.68 9.17
CA GLY A 118 0.93 -13.96 8.47
C GLY A 118 1.51 -13.87 7.04
N LYS A 119 1.66 -12.67 6.46
CA LYS A 119 2.23 -12.47 5.12
C LYS A 119 3.72 -12.16 5.13
N VAL A 120 4.19 -11.49 6.18
CA VAL A 120 5.61 -11.11 6.29
C VAL A 120 6.53 -12.33 6.28
N PRO A 121 7.77 -12.16 5.77
CA PRO A 121 8.85 -13.15 5.91
C PRO A 121 8.99 -13.67 7.34
N ASP A 122 9.42 -14.93 7.49
CA ASP A 122 9.48 -15.59 8.80
C ASP A 122 10.35 -14.83 9.80
N GLU A 123 11.48 -14.28 9.34
CA GLU A 123 12.39 -13.46 10.14
C GLU A 123 11.67 -12.22 10.72
N LEU A 124 10.70 -11.66 10.00
CA LEU A 124 10.00 -10.43 10.37
C LEU A 124 8.75 -10.65 11.22
N LYS A 125 8.17 -11.85 11.24
CA LYS A 125 6.98 -12.19 12.04
C LYS A 125 7.06 -11.72 13.50
N PRO A 126 8.13 -12.04 14.28
CA PRO A 126 8.21 -11.61 15.67
C PRO A 126 8.36 -10.09 15.82
N HIS A 127 8.99 -9.42 14.87
CA HIS A 127 9.22 -7.97 14.91
C HIS A 127 7.92 -7.20 14.62
N PHE A 128 7.17 -7.61 13.60
CA PHE A 128 5.84 -7.07 13.31
C PHE A 128 4.86 -7.29 14.47
N ALA A 129 4.90 -8.47 15.11
CA ALA A 129 4.03 -8.75 16.26
C ALA A 129 4.33 -7.82 17.46
N LYS A 130 5.61 -7.62 17.79
CA LYS A 130 6.00 -6.70 18.87
C LYS A 130 5.67 -5.25 18.55
N LEU A 131 5.94 -4.81 17.33
CA LEU A 131 5.62 -3.45 16.89
C LEU A 131 4.12 -3.19 16.90
N LYS A 132 3.31 -4.16 16.45
CA LYS A 132 1.85 -4.10 16.55
C LYS A 132 1.38 -4.00 18.00
N ALA A 133 1.89 -4.86 18.89
CA ALA A 133 1.52 -4.80 20.30
C ALA A 133 1.87 -3.44 20.94
N PHE A 134 3.02 -2.87 20.58
CA PHE A 134 3.41 -1.53 21.02
C PHE A 134 2.44 -0.45 20.51
N ILE A 135 2.12 -0.43 19.21
CA ILE A 135 1.21 0.57 18.63
C ILE A 135 -0.22 0.40 19.17
N ASP A 136 -0.70 -0.83 19.36
CA ASP A 136 -2.00 -1.09 19.97
C ASP A 136 -2.04 -0.60 21.43
N SER A 137 -0.95 -0.76 22.18
CA SER A 137 -0.83 -0.28 23.56
C SER A 137 -0.64 1.24 23.67
N ALA A 138 0.10 1.84 22.74
CA ALA A 138 0.34 3.29 22.71
C ALA A 138 -0.92 4.05 22.29
N GLY A 139 -1.67 3.51 21.32
CA GLY A 139 -2.91 4.13 20.83
C GLY A 139 -2.68 5.59 20.41
N SER A 140 -3.52 6.50 20.89
CA SER A 140 -3.40 7.93 20.60
C SER A 140 -2.37 8.67 21.47
N ASP A 141 -1.58 7.98 22.29
CA ASP A 141 -0.48 8.60 23.03
C ASP A 141 0.75 8.78 22.11
N TYR A 142 0.72 9.85 21.32
CA TYR A 142 1.78 10.14 20.35
C TYR A 142 3.16 10.37 20.98
N SER A 143 3.22 10.66 22.27
CA SER A 143 4.49 10.81 22.98
C SER A 143 5.31 9.51 23.01
N LYS A 144 4.65 8.35 22.84
CA LYS A 144 5.29 7.03 22.81
C LYS A 144 6.00 6.74 21.49
N TYR A 145 5.52 7.24 20.37
CA TYR A 145 6.12 6.96 19.06
C TYR A 145 7.47 7.67 18.87
N GLY A 146 7.70 8.80 19.55
CA GLY A 146 8.99 9.49 19.55
C GLY A 146 10.05 8.90 20.49
N THR A 147 9.78 7.75 21.12
CA THR A 147 10.71 7.14 22.08
C THR A 147 11.70 6.21 21.40
N GLY A 148 12.84 5.96 22.05
CA GLY A 148 13.81 4.96 21.58
C GLY A 148 13.27 3.52 21.57
N GLU A 149 12.18 3.24 22.30
CA GLU A 149 11.52 1.93 22.24
C GLU A 149 10.86 1.70 20.88
N PHE A 150 10.14 2.69 20.36
CA PHE A 150 9.53 2.61 19.03
C PHE A 150 10.59 2.39 17.95
N GLU A 151 11.69 3.16 17.99
CA GLU A 151 12.83 3.01 17.08
C GLU A 151 13.46 1.62 17.18
N ALA A 152 13.70 1.12 18.40
CA ALA A 152 14.28 -0.20 18.61
C ALA A 152 13.38 -1.34 18.08
N LEU A 153 12.06 -1.17 18.16
CA LEU A 153 11.09 -2.13 17.64
C LEU A 153 10.98 -2.09 16.11
N SER A 154 11.13 -0.92 15.48
CA SER A 154 11.09 -0.78 14.03
C SER A 154 12.40 -1.15 13.34
N LYS A 155 13.54 -1.01 14.02
CA LYS A 155 14.88 -1.22 13.44
C LYS A 155 15.08 -2.57 12.73
N PRO A 156 14.63 -3.72 13.26
CA PRO A 156 14.81 -5.00 12.56
C PRO A 156 14.04 -5.08 11.24
N ILE A 157 12.91 -4.37 11.14
CA ILE A 157 12.14 -4.28 9.89
C ILE A 157 12.89 -3.41 8.89
N GLU A 158 13.42 -2.27 9.35
CA GLU A 158 14.27 -1.39 8.54
C GLU A 158 15.51 -2.11 8.00
N ASP A 159 16.23 -2.82 8.86
CA ASP A 159 17.44 -3.57 8.52
C ASP A 159 17.13 -4.65 7.46
N TRP A 160 15.99 -5.33 7.59
CA TRP A 160 15.55 -6.30 6.60
C TRP A 160 15.24 -5.63 5.26
N VAL A 161 14.53 -4.50 5.25
CA VAL A 161 14.25 -3.75 4.02
C VAL A 161 15.55 -3.33 3.35
N ASN A 162 16.48 -2.71 4.08
CA ASN A 162 17.77 -2.23 3.55
C ASN A 162 18.64 -3.36 2.99
N LYS A 163 18.57 -4.54 3.61
CA LYS A 163 19.33 -5.72 3.18
C LYS A 163 18.77 -6.37 1.92
N ASN A 164 17.43 -6.47 1.82
CA ASN A 164 16.78 -7.31 0.83
C ASN A 164 16.18 -6.53 -0.35
N CYS A 165 15.92 -5.22 -0.20
CA CYS A 165 15.24 -4.41 -1.20
C CYS A 165 16.22 -3.48 -1.91
N LYS A 166 16.34 -3.66 -3.23
CA LYS A 166 17.33 -3.01 -4.12
C LYS A 166 16.63 -2.30 -5.27
#